data_AF-A0A954G6L9-F1
#
_entry.id   AF-A0A954G6L9-F1
#
_cell.length_a   1.000
_cell.length_b   1.000
_cell.length_c   1.000
_cell.angle_alpha   90.00
_cell.angle_beta   90.00
_cell.angle_gamma   90.00
#
_symmetry.space_group_name_H-M   'P 1'
#
loop_
_entity.id
_entity.type
_entity.pdbx_description
1 polymer ?
#
loop_
_entity_poly.entity_id
_entity_poly.type
_entity_poly.pdbx_seq_one_letter_code
_entity_poly.pdbx_strand_id
1 'polypeptide(L)'
;MSLKQSRRDFLHVGFAGGIGLTLPQFLRMKSAQAELKHYETKEGTAKSVIFIYLPGGAAHQETWDPKPYAPVEYRGPMNSIDTNVSGVRLN
;
A
#
# COMPACT_ATOMS: atom_id res chain seq x y z
N MET A 1 9.56 -3.95 -22.59
CA MET A 1 8.09 -3.87 -22.69
C MET A 1 7.73 -2.58 -23.42
N SER A 2 7.52 -2.63 -24.75
CA SER A 2 7.26 -1.42 -25.55
C SER A 2 5.76 -1.10 -25.51
N LEU A 3 5.37 -0.06 -24.78
CA LEU A 3 4.00 0.45 -24.78
C LEU A 3 3.78 1.25 -26.07
N LYS A 4 3.31 0.59 -27.15
CA LYS A 4 2.78 1.29 -28.32
C LYS A 4 1.45 1.94 -27.92
N GLN A 5 1.50 3.17 -27.42
CA GLN A 5 0.31 3.96 -27.13
C GLN A 5 -0.46 4.19 -28.43
N SER A 6 -1.70 3.68 -28.49
CA SER A 6 -2.55 3.82 -29.67
C SER A 6 -3.32 5.15 -29.61
N ARG A 7 -3.65 5.72 -30.77
CA ARG A 7 -4.55 6.90 -30.87
C ARG A 7 -5.88 6.69 -30.13
N ARG A 8 -6.34 5.44 -30.03
CA ARG A 8 -7.54 5.09 -29.25
C ARG A 8 -7.32 5.30 -27.76
N ASP A 9 -6.16 4.96 -27.21
CA ASP A 9 -5.88 5.15 -25.79
C ASP A 9 -5.96 6.63 -25.41
N PHE A 10 -5.50 7.53 -26.29
CA PHE A 10 -5.58 8.98 -26.07
C PHE A 10 -7.03 9.49 -26.04
N LEU A 11 -7.89 8.99 -26.94
CA LEU A 11 -9.31 9.31 -26.94
C LEU A 11 -10.02 8.73 -25.70
N HIS A 12 -9.65 7.54 -25.26
CA HIS A 12 -10.19 6.92 -24.04
C HIS A 12 -9.81 7.72 -22.78
N VAL A 13 -8.55 8.12 -22.64
CA VAL A 13 -8.09 8.95 -21.51
C VAL A 13 -8.74 10.35 -21.56
N GLY A 14 -8.85 10.94 -22.75
CA GLY A 14 -9.52 12.23 -22.94
C GLY A 14 -11.02 12.18 -22.63
N PHE A 15 -11.72 11.12 -23.02
CA PHE A 15 -13.11 10.89 -22.67
C PHE A 15 -13.27 10.66 -21.17
N ALA A 16 -12.43 9.83 -20.54
CA ALA A 16 -12.43 9.60 -19.10
C ALA A 16 -12.21 10.89 -18.29
N GLY A 17 -11.27 11.74 -18.73
CA GLY A 17 -11.08 13.08 -18.16
C GLY A 17 -12.26 14.01 -18.41
N GLY A 18 -12.87 13.95 -19.59
CA GLY A 18 -14.04 14.77 -19.98
C GLY A 18 -15.33 14.42 -19.23
N ILE A 19 -15.53 13.14 -18.84
CA ILE A 19 -16.64 12.70 -18.00
C ILE A 19 -16.39 12.89 -16.49
N GLY A 20 -15.29 13.56 -16.13
CA GLY A 20 -15.01 13.98 -14.76
C GLY A 20 -14.10 13.07 -13.93
N LEU A 21 -13.53 12.00 -14.51
CA LEU A 21 -12.51 11.20 -13.83
C LEU A 21 -11.15 11.91 -13.91
N THR A 22 -10.94 12.87 -13.03
CA THR A 22 -9.66 13.60 -12.95
C THR A 22 -8.57 12.76 -12.28
N LEU A 23 -7.30 13.02 -12.62
CA LEU A 23 -6.16 12.32 -12.02
C LEU A 23 -6.14 12.40 -10.48
N PRO A 24 -6.41 13.56 -9.84
CA PRO A 24 -6.50 13.64 -8.37
C PRO A 24 -7.61 12.77 -7.79
N GLN A 25 -8.78 12.73 -8.44
CA GLN A 25 -9.91 11.89 -8.00
C GLN A 25 -9.57 10.40 -8.11
N PHE A 26 -8.88 10.00 -9.19
CA PHE A 26 -8.40 8.64 -9.37
C PHE A 26 -7.39 8.22 -8.28
N LEU A 27 -6.42 9.10 -7.97
CA LEU A 27 -5.46 8.84 -6.90
C LEU A 27 -6.13 8.73 -5.52
N ARG A 28 -7.13 9.57 -5.24
CA ARG A 28 -7.92 9.53 -4.01
C ARG A 28 -8.75 8.24 -3.88
N MET A 29 -9.32 7.76 -4.99
CA MET A 29 -10.01 6.46 -5.03
C MET A 29 -9.04 5.30 -4.79
N LYS A 30 -7.82 5.35 -5.35
CA LYS A 30 -6.79 4.35 -5.08
C LYS A 30 -6.35 4.30 -3.62
N SER A 31 -6.17 5.46 -2.98
CA SER A 31 -5.86 5.50 -1.54
C SER A 31 -7.00 4.94 -0.69
N ALA A 32 -8.25 5.27 -1.03
CA ALA A 32 -9.42 4.70 -0.33
C ALA A 32 -9.55 3.19 -0.54
N GLN A 33 -9.20 2.67 -1.73
CA GLN A 33 -9.14 1.22 -1.96
C GLN A 33 -8.02 0.54 -1.18
N ALA A 34 -6.88 1.21 -0.95
CA ALA A 34 -5.80 0.65 -0.14
C ALA A 34 -6.18 0.48 1.35
N GLU A 35 -7.15 1.28 1.83
CA GLU A 35 -7.73 1.16 3.17
C GLU A 35 -8.75 0.01 3.29
N LEU A 36 -9.33 -0.45 2.17
CA LEU A 36 -10.20 -1.61 2.17
C LEU A 36 -9.34 -2.85 2.42
N LYS A 37 -9.58 -3.55 3.55
CA LYS A 37 -8.91 -4.81 3.93
C LYS A 37 -9.26 -6.00 3.02
N HIS A 38 -9.83 -5.75 1.84
CA HIS A 38 -10.12 -6.72 0.81
C HIS A 38 -9.10 -6.58 -0.32
N TYR A 39 -8.00 -7.31 -0.16
CA TYR A 39 -6.99 -7.43 -1.20
C TYR A 39 -7.40 -8.56 -2.16
N GLU A 40 -7.46 -8.28 -3.45
CA GLU A 40 -7.55 -9.36 -4.44
C GLU A 40 -6.28 -10.23 -4.33
N THR A 41 -6.46 -11.50 -3.99
CA THR A 41 -5.36 -12.46 -3.91
C THR A 41 -4.85 -12.71 -5.33
N LYS A 42 -3.75 -12.04 -5.70
CA LYS A 42 -3.03 -12.36 -6.93
C LYS A 42 -2.16 -13.59 -6.70
N GLU A 43 -2.17 -14.51 -7.66
CA GLU A 43 -1.28 -15.66 -7.62
C GLU A 43 0.17 -15.15 -7.69
N GLY A 44 0.94 -15.42 -6.63
CA GLY A 44 2.34 -15.03 -6.56
C GLY A 44 3.14 -15.78 -7.63
N THR A 45 4.09 -15.09 -8.27
CA THR A 45 4.99 -15.73 -9.24
C THR A 45 5.84 -16.83 -8.59
N ALA A 46 6.15 -16.68 -7.30
CA ALA A 46 6.84 -17.68 -6.50
C ALA A 46 5.84 -18.76 -6.02
N LYS A 47 6.03 -20.00 -6.50
CA LYS A 47 5.25 -21.17 -6.07
C LYS A 47 5.71 -21.76 -4.74
N SER A 48 6.94 -21.51 -4.34
CA SER A 48 7.54 -21.99 -3.09
C SER A 48 8.52 -20.97 -2.53
N VAL A 49 8.51 -20.81 -1.20
CA VAL A 49 9.37 -19.87 -0.46
C VAL A 49 9.86 -20.58 0.79
N ILE A 50 11.15 -20.43 1.12
CA ILE A 50 11.70 -20.87 2.40
C ILE A 50 11.77 -19.64 3.31
N PHE A 51 10.97 -19.63 4.37
CA PHE A 51 11.00 -18.57 5.38
C PHE A 51 11.89 -19.01 6.55
N ILE A 52 13.05 -18.37 6.68
CA ILE A 52 13.98 -18.62 7.79
C ILE A 52 13.68 -17.60 8.89
N TYR A 53 13.08 -18.06 9.99
CA TYR A 53 12.80 -17.21 11.16
C TYR A 53 13.96 -17.26 12.14
N LEU A 54 14.65 -16.13 12.30
CA LEU A 54 15.76 -15.96 13.24
C LEU A 54 15.29 -15.03 14.37
N PRO A 55 14.85 -15.56 15.53
CA PRO A 55 14.40 -14.73 16.65
C PRO A 55 15.60 -14.00 17.29
N GLY A 56 15.38 -12.76 17.71
CA GLY A 56 16.36 -11.98 18.47
C GLY A 56 16.60 -10.55 17.99
N GLY A 57 16.17 -10.21 16.77
CA GLY A 57 16.18 -8.82 16.29
C GLY A 57 14.91 -8.05 16.68
N ALA A 58 14.96 -6.72 16.57
CA ALA A 58 13.75 -5.90 16.65
C ALA A 58 12.82 -6.25 15.47
N ALA A 59 11.54 -6.52 15.75
CA ALA A 59 10.59 -6.78 14.69
C ALA A 59 10.39 -5.53 13.84
N HIS A 60 10.13 -5.70 12.54
CA HIS A 60 9.92 -4.57 11.63
C HIS A 60 8.77 -3.67 12.11
N GLN A 61 7.70 -4.30 12.58
CA GLN A 61 6.53 -3.62 13.16
C GLN A 61 6.80 -2.93 14.50
N GLU A 62 7.95 -3.19 15.12
CA GLU A 62 8.39 -2.56 16.37
C GLU A 62 9.40 -1.45 16.13
N THR A 63 9.85 -1.24 14.89
CA THR A 63 10.87 -0.23 14.55
C THR A 63 10.36 0.76 13.51
N TRP A 64 10.18 0.31 12.26
CA TRP A 64 9.97 1.20 11.10
C TRP A 64 8.54 1.26 10.56
N ASP A 65 7.66 0.33 10.94
CA ASP A 65 6.24 0.40 10.58
C ASP A 65 5.34 0.01 11.76
N PRO A 66 5.14 0.90 12.76
CA PRO A 66 4.43 0.60 13.99
C PRO A 66 2.93 0.32 13.85
N LYS A 67 2.43 0.20 12.60
CA LYS A 67 1.07 -0.12 12.18
C LYS A 67 0.00 0.22 13.24
N PRO A 68 -0.18 1.52 13.55
CA PRO A 68 -0.91 1.99 14.74
C PRO A 68 -2.38 1.54 14.79
N TYR A 69 -2.97 1.25 13.63
CA TYR A 69 -4.38 0.85 13.49
C TYR A 69 -4.57 -0.68 13.41
N ALA A 70 -3.50 -1.46 13.52
CA ALA A 70 -3.61 -2.91 13.57
C ALA A 70 -3.98 -3.41 14.99
N PRO A 71 -4.71 -4.55 15.09
CA PRO A 71 -4.97 -5.20 16.36
C PRO A 71 -3.68 -5.50 17.13
N VAL A 72 -3.75 -5.50 18.47
CA VAL A 72 -2.58 -5.70 19.36
C VAL A 72 -1.90 -7.04 19.09
N GLU A 73 -2.67 -8.07 18.74
CA GLU A 73 -2.17 -9.40 18.40
C GLU A 73 -1.24 -9.39 17.18
N TYR A 74 -1.43 -8.44 16.27
CA TYR A 74 -0.58 -8.28 15.09
C TYR A 74 0.52 -7.24 15.33
N ARG A 75 0.17 -6.09 15.88
CA ARG A 75 1.04 -4.92 16.03
C ARG A 75 2.14 -5.13 17.08
N GLY A 76 1.85 -5.91 18.12
CA GLY A 76 2.69 -6.05 19.30
C GLY A 76 2.35 -5.07 20.43
N PRO A 77 3.06 -5.18 21.58
CA PRO A 77 2.70 -4.48 22.81
C PRO A 77 3.16 -3.02 22.88
N MET A 78 4.19 -2.61 22.12
CA MET A 78 4.66 -1.22 22.18
C MET A 78 3.69 -0.29 21.48
N ASN A 79 3.53 0.94 21.97
CA ASN A 79 2.61 1.93 21.40
C ASN A 79 3.32 2.85 20.42
N SER A 80 2.62 3.24 19.35
CA SER A 80 3.17 4.16 18.36
C SER A 80 3.12 5.61 18.85
N ILE A 81 4.26 6.29 18.85
CA ILE A 81 4.41 7.71 19.16
C ILE A 81 4.62 8.55 17.90
N ASP A 82 4.13 9.80 17.92
CA ASP A 82 4.40 10.78 16.86
C ASP A 82 5.82 11.33 16.98
N THR A 83 6.46 11.57 15.85
CA THR A 83 7.78 12.22 15.80
C THR A 83 7.66 13.69 15.40
N ASN A 84 8.77 14.44 15.47
CA ASN A 84 8.84 15.83 15.00
C ASN A 84 8.68 15.95 13.45
N VAL A 85 8.77 14.83 12.72
CA VAL A 85 8.52 14.81 11.27
C VAL A 85 7.07 14.41 11.02
N SER A 86 6.29 15.32 10.42
CA SER A 86 4.88 15.07 10.14
C SER A 86 4.68 13.80 9.31
N GLY A 87 3.85 12.88 9.80
CA GLY A 87 3.54 11.62 9.13
C GLY A 87 4.50 10.47 9.44
N VAL A 88 5.56 10.71 10.22
CA VAL A 88 6.47 9.65 10.69
C VAL A 88 6.11 9.27 12.14
N ARG A 89 5.87 7.98 12.36
CA ARG A 89 5.61 7.41 13.69
C ARG A 89 6.62 6.31 13.99
N LEU A 90 6.99 6.17 15.26
CA LEU A 90 7.91 5.15 15.79
C LEU A 90 7.28 4.46 17.01
N ASN A 91 7.83 3.35 17.48
CA ASN A 91 7.50 2.76 18.78
C ASN A 91 8.54 3.14 19.84
#